data_AF-X0VL29-F1
#
_entry.id   AF-X0VL29-F1
#
_cell.length_a   1.000
_cell.length_b   1.000
_cell.length_c   1.000
_cell.angle_alpha   90.00
_cell.angle_beta   90.00
_cell.angle_gamma   90.00
#
_symmetry.space_group_name_H-M   'P 1'
#
loop_
_entity.id
_entity.type
_entity.pdbx_description
1 polymer ?
#
loop_
_entity_poly.entity_id
_entity_poly.type
_entity_poly.pdbx_seq_one_letter_code
_entity_poly.pdbx_strand_id
1 'polypeptide(L)'
;MEIKVKALEGVEQKSVAEVEEKLLKEQEEKTQEAPVVEDTPVAEVKTETTETVQPTEEVQEAGLKDEDVLSYIRDRYNKEITSVDDLFTQKESNEELPEDVKAFFEYKRETGRGMDDFVKLQKDYDKMDASDLLTQYYSATEEGLDAIDIQDIIDDKFGYDEDLDDEKDIKKKKLAQKRELVKAKKFFEDQKDKYKIPLESSGSGLSEDVQEEMNRYKSYIDESKNAQEQTKKRYDYFLQKTNEVFNDEFKGFEFEVGGNKV
;
A
#
# COMPACT_ATOMS: atom_id res chain seq x y z
N MET A 1 65.00 14.41 -0.23
CA MET A 1 63.56 14.75 -0.19
C MET A 1 63.05 14.32 1.17
N GLU A 2 62.68 15.27 2.02
CA GLU A 2 62.21 15.02 3.38
C GLU A 2 60.73 14.63 3.34
N ILE A 3 60.40 13.45 3.87
CA ILE A 3 59.01 13.00 4.00
C ILE A 3 58.49 13.52 5.35
N LYS A 4 57.64 14.56 5.31
CA LYS A 4 56.86 15.01 6.47
C LYS A 4 55.57 14.18 6.55
N VAL A 5 55.56 13.20 7.44
CA VAL A 5 54.32 12.52 7.87
C VAL A 5 53.56 13.43 8.85
N LYS A 6 52.37 13.87 8.44
CA LYS A 6 51.44 14.59 9.32
C LYS A 6 50.56 13.56 10.02
N ALA A 7 50.81 13.31 11.30
CA ALA A 7 49.95 12.48 12.13
C ALA A 7 48.57 13.14 12.23
N LEU A 8 47.52 12.40 11.87
CA LEU A 8 46.12 12.75 12.13
C LEU A 8 45.78 12.25 13.55
N GLU A 9 46.31 12.93 14.57
CA GLU A 9 45.77 12.81 15.92
C GLU A 9 44.50 13.67 16.02
N GLY A 10 43.41 13.06 16.47
CA GLY A 10 42.25 13.78 16.99
C GLY A 10 40.98 13.80 16.15
N VAL A 11 40.55 12.66 15.60
CA VAL A 11 39.12 12.49 15.28
C VAL A 11 38.50 11.66 16.39
N GLU A 12 38.01 12.33 17.43
CA GLU A 12 37.11 11.70 18.39
C GLU A 12 35.92 11.13 17.61
N GLN A 13 35.86 9.79 17.53
CA GLN A 13 34.70 9.08 17.02
C GLN A 13 33.56 9.27 18.02
N LYS A 14 32.73 10.28 17.80
CA LYS A 14 31.52 10.51 18.59
C LYS A 14 30.60 9.31 18.44
N SER A 15 30.04 8.87 19.56
CA SER A 15 29.16 7.71 19.58
C SER A 15 27.86 8.03 18.83
N VAL A 16 27.21 7.02 18.24
CA VAL A 16 25.97 7.19 17.46
C VAL A 16 24.90 7.92 18.28
N ALA A 17 24.85 7.67 19.59
CA ALA A 17 23.96 8.33 20.53
C ALA A 17 24.18 9.86 20.66
N GLU A 18 25.41 10.35 20.54
CA GLU A 18 25.70 11.79 20.61
C GLU A 18 25.31 12.51 19.31
N VAL A 19 25.34 11.81 18.18
CA VAL A 19 24.90 12.35 16.88
C VAL A 19 23.39 12.51 16.86
N GLU A 20 22.65 11.54 17.41
CA GLU A 20 21.19 11.58 17.51
C GLU A 20 20.70 12.67 18.47
N GLU A 21 21.32 12.84 19.65
CA GLU A 21 20.98 13.94 20.57
C GLU A 21 21.18 15.32 19.91
N LYS A 22 22.22 15.45 19.10
CA LYS A 22 22.51 16.73 18.42
C LYS A 22 21.50 17.03 17.31
N LEU A 23 21.07 16.01 16.56
CA LEU A 23 20.02 16.13 15.54
C LEU A 23 18.66 16.46 16.16
N LEU A 24 18.32 15.86 17.31
CA LEU A 24 17.08 16.19 18.03
C LEU A 24 17.07 17.65 18.49
N LYS A 25 18.19 18.15 19.03
CA LYS A 25 18.32 19.56 19.43
C LYS A 25 18.23 20.53 18.26
N GLU A 26 18.86 20.22 17.12
CA GLU A 26 18.73 21.06 15.91
C GLU A 26 17.28 21.14 15.39
N GLN A 27 16.51 20.05 15.55
CA GLN A 27 15.11 20.03 15.13
C GLN A 27 14.20 20.79 16.11
N GLU A 28 14.45 20.71 17.41
CA GLU A 28 13.75 21.50 18.42
C GLU A 28 14.05 23.00 18.28
N GLU A 29 15.30 23.37 17.99
CA GLU A 29 15.73 24.76 17.81
C GLU A 29 15.11 25.38 16.54
N LYS A 30 15.03 24.62 15.44
CA LYS A 30 14.34 25.06 14.21
C LYS A 30 12.83 25.19 14.33
N THR A 31 12.21 24.53 15.30
CA THR A 31 10.76 24.58 15.51
C THR A 31 10.35 25.78 16.38
N GLN A 32 11.29 26.43 17.07
CA GLN A 32 11.02 27.54 17.98
C GLN A 32 11.30 28.95 17.40
N GLU A 33 11.83 29.07 16.18
CA GLU A 33 12.17 30.35 15.53
C GLU A 33 11.33 30.69 14.28
N ALA A 34 10.00 30.67 14.38
CA ALA A 34 9.13 31.31 13.38
C ALA A 34 8.36 32.49 14.01
N PRO A 35 8.66 33.75 13.65
CA PRO A 35 7.97 34.90 14.20
C PRO A 35 6.63 35.17 13.48
N VAL A 36 5.64 35.48 14.31
CA VAL A 36 4.37 36.14 13.97
C VAL A 36 4.64 37.63 13.72
N VAL A 37 4.23 38.21 12.57
CA VAL A 37 3.74 39.61 12.44
C VAL A 37 2.86 39.77 11.16
N GLU A 38 1.56 40.06 11.37
CA GLU A 38 0.70 41.13 10.80
C GLU A 38 1.35 42.18 9.84
N ASP A 39 0.72 42.93 8.92
CA ASP A 39 -0.64 43.18 8.40
C ASP A 39 -0.51 44.16 7.19
N THR A 40 -1.62 44.41 6.47
CA THR A 40 -2.01 45.56 5.60
C THR A 40 -2.35 45.25 4.12
N PRO A 41 -3.38 45.90 3.51
CA PRO A 41 -4.71 46.20 4.07
C PRO A 41 -5.87 45.82 3.12
N VAL A 42 -7.02 45.51 3.73
CA VAL A 42 -8.33 45.29 3.09
C VAL A 42 -9.10 46.62 3.05
N ALA A 43 -9.70 46.94 1.90
CA ALA A 43 -10.65 48.04 1.75
C ALA A 43 -12.10 47.51 1.84
N GLU A 44 -12.84 48.12 2.78
CA GLU A 44 -14.30 48.31 3.01
C GLU A 44 -15.31 47.54 2.11
N VAL A 45 -16.46 47.03 2.59
CA VAL A 45 -17.60 47.79 3.15
C VAL A 45 -18.60 46.83 3.84
N LYS A 46 -18.86 47.08 5.13
CA LYS A 46 -20.18 47.21 5.82
C LYS A 46 -21.34 46.25 5.50
N THR A 47 -21.81 45.50 6.51
CA THR A 47 -23.26 45.27 6.76
C THR A 47 -23.54 44.93 8.22
N GLU A 48 -24.64 45.51 8.71
CA GLU A 48 -25.16 45.57 10.07
C GLU A 48 -25.67 44.26 10.66
N THR A 49 -25.57 44.21 12.00
CA THR A 49 -26.28 43.34 12.94
C THR A 49 -27.80 43.44 12.79
N THR A 50 -28.49 42.31 12.69
CA THR A 50 -29.89 42.19 13.14
C THR A 50 -30.19 40.78 13.63
N GLU A 51 -30.61 40.66 14.88
CA GLU A 51 -31.29 39.49 15.46
C GLU A 51 -32.56 39.15 14.65
N THR A 52 -32.79 37.87 14.41
CA THR A 52 -34.14 37.28 14.47
C THR A 52 -34.05 35.78 14.76
N VAL A 53 -35.02 35.32 15.53
CA VAL A 53 -35.06 34.06 16.28
C VAL A 53 -36.06 33.10 15.61
N GLN A 54 -35.72 31.80 15.62
CA GLN A 54 -36.55 30.58 15.42
C GLN A 54 -36.97 30.17 13.98
N PRO A 55 -37.27 28.87 13.72
CA PRO A 55 -37.00 27.65 14.50
C PRO A 55 -36.37 26.49 13.70
N THR A 56 -35.78 25.56 14.47
CA THR A 56 -35.30 24.21 14.14
C THR A 56 -36.12 23.48 13.08
N GLU A 57 -35.53 23.22 11.91
CA GLU A 57 -35.98 22.15 11.01
C GLU A 57 -35.27 20.85 11.38
N GLU A 58 -36.08 19.79 11.45
CA GLU A 58 -35.66 18.41 11.67
C GLU A 58 -34.54 18.03 10.71
N VAL A 59 -33.42 17.54 11.27
CA VAL A 59 -32.40 16.83 10.53
C VAL A 59 -33.03 15.53 10.04
N GLN A 60 -33.66 15.58 8.87
CA GLN A 60 -33.94 14.39 8.07
C GLN A 60 -32.59 13.72 7.84
N GLU A 61 -32.49 12.42 8.12
CA GLU A 61 -31.35 11.62 7.71
C GLU A 61 -31.21 11.75 6.19
N ALA A 62 -30.35 12.67 5.75
CA ALA A 62 -29.99 12.85 4.35
C ALA A 62 -29.09 11.68 3.96
N GLY A 63 -29.71 10.50 3.81
CA GLY A 63 -29.12 9.41 3.05
C GLY A 63 -28.85 9.94 1.64
N LEU A 64 -27.63 9.75 1.15
CA LEU A 64 -27.29 10.01 -0.24
C LEU A 64 -28.31 9.28 -1.12
N LYS A 65 -29.03 10.01 -1.95
CA LYS A 65 -29.95 9.40 -2.91
C LYS A 65 -29.17 8.89 -4.10
N ASP A 66 -29.61 7.78 -4.68
CA ASP A 66 -28.99 7.20 -5.88
C ASP A 66 -28.93 8.22 -7.03
N GLU A 67 -29.90 9.12 -7.13
CA GLU A 67 -29.95 10.22 -8.10
C GLU A 67 -28.79 11.23 -7.92
N ASP A 68 -28.42 11.54 -6.67
CA ASP A 68 -27.31 12.42 -6.36
C ASP A 68 -25.96 11.76 -6.71
N VAL A 69 -25.86 10.44 -6.55
CA VAL A 69 -24.67 9.67 -6.94
C VAL A 69 -24.54 9.61 -8.46
N LEU A 70 -25.64 9.34 -9.17
CA LEU A 70 -25.66 9.26 -10.63
C LEU A 70 -25.34 10.60 -11.29
N SER A 71 -25.88 11.70 -10.76
CA SER A 71 -25.56 13.05 -11.26
C SER A 71 -24.09 13.41 -11.04
N TYR A 72 -23.54 13.11 -9.85
CA TYR A 72 -22.13 13.35 -9.57
C TYR A 72 -21.19 12.58 -10.51
N ILE A 73 -21.50 11.32 -10.82
CA ILE A 73 -20.69 10.51 -11.74
C ILE A 73 -20.81 11.03 -13.17
N ARG A 74 -22.01 11.47 -13.59
CA ARG A 74 -22.22 12.11 -14.89
C ARG A 74 -21.37 13.38 -15.04
N ASP A 75 -21.41 14.26 -14.05
CA ASP A 75 -20.71 15.55 -14.10
C ASP A 75 -19.19 15.39 -14.00
N ARG A 76 -18.69 14.44 -13.19
CA ARG A 76 -17.25 14.25 -12.98
C ARG A 76 -16.59 13.42 -14.07
N TYR A 77 -17.27 12.39 -14.57
CA TYR A 77 -16.69 11.39 -15.48
C TYR A 77 -17.32 11.38 -16.87
N ASN A 78 -18.30 12.25 -17.16
CA ASN A 78 -19.06 12.28 -18.43
C ASN A 78 -19.59 10.90 -18.85
N LYS A 79 -20.04 10.11 -17.87
CA LYS A 79 -20.64 8.79 -18.09
C LYS A 79 -22.14 8.87 -17.84
N GLU A 80 -22.94 8.55 -18.85
CA GLU A 80 -24.39 8.44 -18.73
C GLU A 80 -24.73 7.01 -18.28
N ILE A 81 -25.15 6.87 -17.03
CA ILE A 81 -25.41 5.58 -16.41
C ILE A 81 -26.87 5.58 -15.94
N THR A 82 -27.60 4.50 -16.21
CA THR A 82 -29.05 4.44 -15.98
C THR A 82 -29.46 3.97 -14.59
N SER A 83 -28.57 3.26 -13.89
CA SER A 83 -28.76 2.76 -12.53
C SER A 83 -27.40 2.57 -11.85
N VAL A 84 -27.38 2.54 -10.52
CA VAL A 84 -26.16 2.21 -9.77
C VAL A 84 -25.65 0.81 -10.13
N ASP A 85 -26.54 -0.15 -10.44
CA ASP A 85 -26.17 -1.50 -10.89
C ASP A 85 -25.39 -1.49 -12.22
N ASP A 86 -25.65 -0.51 -13.08
CA ASP A 86 -25.03 -0.38 -14.40
C ASP A 86 -23.54 0.01 -14.30
N LEU A 87 -23.11 0.54 -13.13
CA LEU A 87 -21.69 0.75 -12.81
C LEU A 87 -20.91 -0.55 -12.64
N PHE A 88 -21.58 -1.62 -12.19
CA PHE A 88 -20.98 -2.91 -11.93
C PHE A 88 -20.98 -3.78 -13.20
N THR A 89 -22.05 -3.71 -14.00
CA THR A 89 -22.13 -4.42 -15.30
C THR A 89 -21.15 -3.85 -16.32
N GLN A 90 -20.91 -2.53 -16.32
CA GLN A 90 -19.96 -1.92 -17.25
C GLN A 90 -18.50 -2.26 -16.92
N LYS A 91 -18.20 -2.67 -15.68
CA LYS A 91 -16.91 -3.30 -15.34
C LYS A 91 -16.76 -4.68 -15.97
N GLU A 92 -17.85 -5.46 -16.03
CA GLU A 92 -17.86 -6.77 -16.68
C GLU A 92 -17.79 -6.64 -18.21
N SER A 93 -18.35 -5.56 -18.77
CA SER A 93 -18.35 -5.27 -20.21
C SER A 93 -17.12 -4.51 -20.70
N ASN A 94 -16.14 -4.22 -19.83
CA ASN A 94 -14.89 -3.60 -20.27
C ASN A 94 -14.24 -4.59 -21.23
N GLU A 95 -14.04 -4.17 -22.49
CA GLU A 95 -13.56 -4.97 -23.62
C GLU A 95 -12.60 -6.05 -23.14
N GLU A 96 -12.83 -7.31 -23.53
CA GLU A 96 -12.00 -8.45 -23.17
C GLU A 96 -10.53 -8.03 -23.24
N LEU A 97 -9.97 -7.71 -22.06
CA LEU A 97 -8.59 -7.24 -21.98
C LEU A 97 -7.73 -8.25 -22.75
N PRO A 98 -6.72 -7.78 -23.52
CA PRO A 98 -5.80 -8.68 -24.20
C PRO A 98 -5.30 -9.74 -23.22
N GLU A 99 -5.14 -10.97 -23.70
CA GLU A 99 -4.78 -12.12 -22.87
C GLU A 99 -3.54 -11.83 -21.99
N ASP A 100 -2.54 -11.15 -22.55
CA ASP A 100 -1.32 -10.73 -21.86
C ASP A 100 -1.60 -9.83 -20.63
N VAL A 101 -2.56 -8.92 -20.77
CA VAL A 101 -2.93 -7.98 -19.71
C VAL A 101 -3.77 -8.68 -18.64
N LYS A 102 -4.67 -9.59 -19.04
CA LYS A 102 -5.41 -10.45 -18.10
C LYS A 102 -4.46 -11.32 -17.28
N ALA A 103 -3.53 -12.00 -17.95
CA ALA A 103 -2.53 -12.85 -17.30
C ALA A 103 -1.68 -12.06 -16.30
N PHE A 104 -1.27 -10.82 -16.63
CA PHE A 104 -0.56 -9.97 -15.68
C PHE A 104 -1.44 -9.55 -14.49
N PHE A 105 -2.71 -9.19 -14.71
CA PHE A 105 -3.62 -8.82 -13.62
C PHE A 105 -3.90 -10.00 -12.69
N GLU A 106 -4.09 -11.21 -13.23
CA GLU A 106 -4.22 -12.44 -12.45
C GLU A 106 -2.94 -12.72 -11.66
N TYR A 107 -1.79 -12.67 -12.32
CA TYR A 107 -0.49 -12.83 -11.68
C TYR A 107 -0.28 -11.83 -10.53
N LYS A 108 -0.61 -10.56 -10.76
CA LYS A 108 -0.51 -9.50 -9.74
C LYS A 108 -1.49 -9.72 -8.60
N ARG A 109 -2.70 -10.22 -8.86
CA ARG A 109 -3.70 -10.53 -7.83
C ARG A 109 -3.26 -11.72 -6.98
N GLU A 110 -2.73 -12.77 -7.60
CA GLU A 110 -2.35 -14.01 -6.93
C GLU A 110 -1.02 -13.87 -6.18
N THR A 111 -0.03 -13.25 -6.82
CA THR A 111 1.32 -13.17 -6.26
C THR A 111 1.62 -11.85 -5.56
N GLY A 112 0.89 -10.78 -5.89
CA GLY A 112 1.22 -9.41 -5.49
C GLY A 112 2.50 -8.86 -6.12
N ARG A 113 3.11 -9.57 -7.07
CA ARG A 113 4.37 -9.18 -7.71
C ARG A 113 4.14 -8.20 -8.86
N GLY A 114 5.21 -7.48 -9.20
CA GLY A 114 5.22 -6.48 -10.27
C GLY A 114 5.38 -7.08 -11.66
N MET A 115 5.33 -6.20 -12.67
CA MET A 115 5.49 -6.60 -14.09
C MET A 115 6.88 -7.18 -14.38
N ASP A 116 7.92 -6.69 -13.73
CA ASP A 116 9.29 -7.19 -13.97
C ASP A 116 9.42 -8.68 -13.62
N ASP A 117 8.80 -9.12 -12.53
CA ASP A 117 8.79 -10.53 -12.13
C ASP A 117 7.92 -11.37 -13.06
N PHE A 118 6.80 -10.82 -13.54
CA PHE A 118 5.94 -11.48 -14.54
C PHE A 118 6.68 -11.73 -15.85
N VAL A 119 7.42 -10.74 -16.35
CA VAL A 119 8.22 -10.87 -17.58
C VAL A 119 9.32 -11.91 -17.39
N LYS A 120 10.00 -11.94 -16.24
CA LYS A 120 11.01 -12.96 -15.93
C LYS A 120 10.42 -14.36 -15.85
N LEU A 121 9.20 -14.49 -15.31
CA LEU A 121 8.46 -15.75 -15.23
C LEU A 121 8.10 -16.29 -16.62
N GLN A 122 7.66 -15.43 -17.53
CA GLN A 122 7.27 -15.80 -18.89
C GLN A 122 8.46 -16.05 -19.83
N LYS A 123 9.66 -15.61 -19.46
CA LYS A 123 10.86 -15.70 -20.31
C LYS A 123 11.21 -17.15 -20.66
N ASP A 124 11.36 -17.43 -21.95
CA ASP A 124 11.73 -18.76 -22.45
C ASP A 124 13.26 -18.87 -22.62
N TYR A 125 13.93 -19.46 -21.63
CA TYR A 125 15.38 -19.67 -21.62
C TYR A 125 15.84 -20.78 -22.57
N ASP A 126 14.92 -21.60 -23.10
CA ASP A 126 15.28 -22.64 -24.06
C ASP A 126 15.49 -22.10 -25.47
N LYS A 127 14.77 -21.03 -25.82
CA LYS A 127 14.85 -20.35 -27.12
C LYS A 127 15.82 -19.16 -27.15
N MET A 128 16.36 -18.78 -26.00
CA MET A 128 17.35 -17.70 -25.89
C MET A 128 18.69 -18.09 -26.53
N ASP A 129 19.40 -17.08 -27.04
CA ASP A 129 20.76 -17.28 -27.54
C ASP A 129 21.70 -17.83 -26.45
N ALA A 130 22.61 -18.72 -26.85
CA ALA A 130 23.51 -19.39 -25.93
C ALA A 130 24.49 -18.41 -25.25
N SER A 131 24.99 -17.42 -25.98
CA SER A 131 25.91 -16.41 -25.45
C SER A 131 25.18 -15.50 -24.46
N ASP A 132 23.98 -15.04 -24.82
CA ASP A 132 23.15 -14.20 -23.96
C ASP A 132 22.76 -14.92 -22.66
N LEU A 133 22.44 -16.21 -22.74
CA LEU A 133 22.08 -17.02 -21.59
C LEU A 133 23.26 -17.20 -20.63
N LEU A 134 24.46 -17.47 -21.16
CA LEU A 134 25.67 -17.58 -20.35
C LEU A 134 26.02 -16.23 -19.71
N THR A 135 25.92 -15.14 -20.47
CA THR A 135 26.17 -13.79 -19.95
C THR A 135 25.24 -13.45 -18.79
N GLN A 136 23.94 -13.70 -18.96
CA GLN A 136 22.95 -13.49 -17.89
C GLN A 136 23.22 -14.41 -16.69
N TYR A 137 23.63 -15.66 -16.93
CA TYR A 137 23.93 -16.61 -15.86
C TYR A 137 25.10 -16.13 -15.02
N TYR A 138 26.23 -15.82 -15.65
CA TYR A 138 27.41 -15.29 -14.95
C TYR A 138 27.12 -13.96 -14.27
N SER A 139 26.36 -13.07 -14.89
CA SER A 139 25.91 -11.81 -14.25
C SER A 139 25.05 -12.05 -13.00
N ALA A 140 24.29 -13.14 -12.95
CA ALA A 140 23.43 -13.48 -11.81
C ALA A 140 24.15 -14.27 -10.72
N THR A 141 25.26 -14.96 -11.04
CA THR A 141 26.00 -15.81 -10.09
C THR A 141 27.30 -15.19 -9.60
N GLU A 142 27.96 -14.38 -10.41
CA GLU A 142 29.23 -13.74 -10.11
C GLU A 142 28.98 -12.26 -9.82
N GLU A 143 29.05 -11.90 -8.54
CA GLU A 143 28.82 -10.53 -8.08
C GLU A 143 30.06 -9.66 -8.28
N GLY A 144 29.85 -8.39 -8.63
CA GLY A 144 30.91 -7.39 -8.71
C GLY A 144 31.70 -7.39 -10.03
N LEU A 145 31.28 -8.19 -11.01
CA LEU A 145 31.81 -8.14 -12.38
C LEU A 145 30.95 -7.23 -13.25
N ASP A 146 31.60 -6.47 -14.13
CA ASP A 146 30.89 -5.73 -15.15
C ASP A 146 30.60 -6.60 -16.40
N ALA A 147 29.90 -6.02 -17.38
CA ALA A 147 29.53 -6.77 -18.58
C ALA A 147 30.73 -7.17 -19.45
N ILE A 148 31.84 -6.43 -19.38
CA ILE A 148 33.06 -6.69 -20.13
C ILE A 148 33.81 -7.84 -19.45
N ASP A 149 33.96 -7.78 -18.13
CA ASP A 149 34.57 -8.84 -17.33
C ASP A 149 33.89 -10.20 -17.59
N ILE A 150 32.56 -10.20 -17.63
CA ILE A 150 31.78 -11.43 -17.89
C ILE A 150 32.02 -11.95 -19.32
N GLN A 151 32.06 -11.06 -20.31
CA GLN A 151 32.36 -11.45 -21.70
C GLN A 151 33.77 -12.03 -21.80
N ASP A 152 34.77 -11.39 -21.18
CA ASP A 152 36.15 -11.88 -21.16
C ASP A 152 36.25 -13.27 -20.50
N ILE A 153 35.49 -13.51 -19.42
CA ILE A 153 35.43 -14.84 -18.76
C ILE A 153 34.80 -15.89 -19.68
N ILE A 154 33.74 -15.54 -20.40
CA ILE A 154 33.06 -16.44 -21.34
C ILE A 154 33.99 -16.78 -22.51
N ASP A 155 34.68 -15.78 -23.05
CA ASP A 155 35.61 -15.93 -24.17
C ASP A 155 36.86 -16.71 -23.75
N ASP A 156 37.41 -16.50 -22.56
CA ASP A 156 38.54 -17.28 -22.04
C ASP A 156 38.17 -18.77 -21.85
N LYS A 157 36.95 -19.04 -21.33
CA LYS A 157 36.50 -20.42 -21.06
C LYS A 157 36.05 -21.18 -22.32
N PHE A 158 35.38 -20.49 -23.24
CA PHE A 158 34.64 -21.13 -24.33
C PHE A 158 35.06 -20.65 -25.71
N GLY A 159 35.82 -19.56 -25.83
CA GLY A 159 36.36 -19.06 -27.09
C GLY A 159 37.41 -20.00 -27.66
N TYR A 160 37.34 -20.22 -28.96
CA TYR A 160 38.31 -21.02 -29.72
C TYR A 160 38.48 -20.45 -31.12
N ASP A 161 39.65 -20.71 -31.69
CA ASP A 161 39.96 -20.40 -33.09
C ASP A 161 39.93 -21.71 -33.88
N GLU A 162 39.02 -21.83 -34.86
CA GLU A 162 38.87 -23.06 -35.64
C GLU A 162 40.08 -23.39 -36.52
N ASP A 163 40.94 -22.40 -36.82
CA ASP A 163 42.13 -22.55 -37.67
C ASP A 163 43.41 -22.79 -36.85
N LEU A 164 43.47 -22.30 -35.60
CA LEU A 164 44.66 -22.38 -34.74
C LEU A 164 44.56 -23.45 -33.64
N ASP A 165 43.37 -23.72 -33.10
CA ASP A 165 43.19 -24.66 -31.99
C ASP A 165 43.08 -26.12 -32.48
N ASP A 166 43.60 -27.05 -31.67
CA ASP A 166 43.45 -28.48 -31.93
C ASP A 166 41.96 -28.90 -31.88
N GLU A 167 41.54 -29.78 -32.80
CA GLU A 167 40.15 -30.28 -32.84
C GLU A 167 39.65 -30.85 -31.50
N LYS A 168 40.56 -31.45 -30.72
CA LYS A 168 40.24 -32.01 -29.40
C LYS A 168 39.88 -30.91 -28.40
N ASP A 169 40.59 -29.79 -28.42
CA ASP A 169 40.35 -28.67 -27.53
C ASP A 169 39.10 -27.90 -27.93
N ILE A 170 38.85 -27.71 -29.24
CA ILE A 170 37.59 -27.18 -29.75
C ILE A 170 36.41 -28.03 -29.27
N LYS A 171 36.50 -29.37 -29.41
CA LYS A 171 35.44 -30.29 -28.94
C LYS A 171 35.25 -30.21 -27.42
N LYS A 172 36.33 -30.05 -26.65
CA LYS A 172 36.28 -29.90 -25.19
C LYS A 172 35.61 -28.59 -24.78
N LYS A 173 35.98 -27.47 -25.39
CA LYS A 173 35.37 -26.14 -25.16
C LYS A 173 33.88 -26.15 -25.53
N LYS A 174 33.51 -26.68 -26.70
CA LYS A 174 32.10 -26.88 -27.12
C LYS A 174 31.31 -27.75 -26.14
N LEU A 175 31.91 -28.82 -25.60
CA LEU A 175 31.26 -29.67 -24.60
C LEU A 175 31.09 -28.96 -23.25
N ALA A 176 32.09 -28.21 -22.81
CA ALA A 176 32.02 -27.41 -21.60
C ALA A 176 30.92 -26.36 -21.69
N GLN A 177 30.85 -25.64 -22.82
CA GLN A 177 29.80 -24.66 -23.10
C GLN A 177 28.41 -25.29 -23.02
N LYS A 178 28.21 -26.45 -23.66
CA LYS A 178 26.93 -27.19 -23.58
C LYS A 178 26.56 -27.59 -22.16
N ARG A 179 27.52 -28.01 -21.35
CA ARG A 179 27.27 -28.36 -19.93
C ARG A 179 26.86 -27.12 -19.14
N GLU A 180 27.53 -26.00 -19.36
CA GLU A 180 27.23 -24.75 -18.66
C GLU A 180 25.87 -24.19 -19.08
N LEU A 181 25.51 -24.27 -20.36
CA LEU A 181 24.18 -23.91 -20.85
C LEU A 181 23.08 -24.70 -20.13
N VAL A 182 23.25 -26.00 -19.92
CA VAL A 182 22.26 -26.80 -19.19
C VAL A 182 22.15 -26.34 -17.73
N LYS A 183 23.26 -25.98 -17.08
CA LYS A 183 23.22 -25.42 -15.72
C LYS A 183 22.53 -24.06 -15.68
N ALA A 184 22.84 -23.18 -16.62
CA ALA A 184 22.22 -21.86 -16.73
C ALA A 184 20.71 -21.98 -16.92
N LYS A 185 20.26 -22.85 -17.85
CA LYS A 185 18.84 -23.15 -18.06
C LYS A 185 18.16 -23.62 -16.78
N LYS A 186 18.77 -24.57 -16.08
CA LYS A 186 18.25 -25.07 -14.81
C LYS A 186 18.16 -23.98 -13.75
N PHE A 187 19.21 -23.17 -13.60
CA PHE A 187 19.25 -22.07 -12.65
C PHE A 187 18.11 -21.07 -12.88
N PHE A 188 17.87 -20.67 -14.12
CA PHE A 188 16.80 -19.73 -14.43
C PHE A 188 15.40 -20.34 -14.29
N GLU A 189 15.23 -21.63 -14.61
CA GLU A 189 13.96 -22.32 -14.36
C GLU A 189 13.68 -22.44 -12.85
N ASP A 190 14.69 -22.77 -12.05
CA ASP A 190 14.59 -22.77 -10.58
C ASP A 190 14.29 -21.34 -10.03
N GLN A 191 14.80 -20.29 -10.68
CA GLN A 191 14.46 -18.91 -10.33
C GLN A 191 13.02 -18.54 -10.70
N LYS A 192 12.46 -19.07 -11.79
CA LYS A 192 11.06 -18.83 -12.17
C LYS A 192 10.09 -19.27 -11.09
N ASP A 193 10.36 -20.38 -10.43
CA ASP A 193 9.50 -20.87 -9.36
C ASP A 193 9.40 -19.87 -8.21
N LYS A 194 10.43 -19.07 -7.96
CA LYS A 194 10.38 -17.97 -6.98
C LYS A 194 9.39 -16.88 -7.35
N TYR A 195 9.23 -16.61 -8.66
CA TYR A 195 8.30 -15.61 -9.16
C TYR A 195 6.85 -16.10 -9.17
N LYS A 196 6.61 -17.42 -9.11
CA LYS A 196 5.25 -17.99 -8.95
C LYS A 196 4.73 -17.89 -7.51
N ILE A 197 5.64 -17.87 -6.54
CA ILE A 197 5.27 -17.85 -5.11
C ILE A 197 4.77 -16.44 -4.73
N PRO A 198 3.58 -16.33 -4.10
CA PRO A 198 3.08 -15.06 -3.62
C PRO A 198 4.04 -14.36 -2.66
N LEU A 199 4.14 -13.03 -2.79
CA LEU A 199 4.84 -12.22 -1.81
C LEU A 199 4.08 -12.27 -0.49
N GLU A 200 4.80 -12.47 0.61
CA GLU A 200 4.19 -12.41 1.95
C GLU A 200 3.50 -11.07 2.22
N SER A 201 3.98 -10.00 1.57
CA SER A 201 3.41 -8.65 1.63
C SER A 201 2.16 -8.45 0.76
N SER A 202 1.77 -9.38 -0.11
CA SER A 202 0.66 -9.20 -1.07
C SER A 202 -0.73 -9.24 -0.42
N GLY A 203 -0.81 -9.40 0.89
CA GLY A 203 -2.08 -9.34 1.64
C GLY A 203 -2.80 -10.67 1.77
N SER A 204 -2.37 -11.73 1.06
CA SER A 204 -2.81 -13.11 1.31
C SER A 204 -1.89 -13.86 2.28
N GLY A 205 -0.91 -13.19 2.88
CA GLY A 205 0.04 -13.78 3.82
C GLY A 205 -0.57 -14.18 5.18
N LEU A 206 -1.84 -13.86 5.42
CA LEU A 206 -2.58 -14.42 6.55
C LEU A 206 -3.13 -15.78 6.11
N SER A 207 -2.80 -16.83 6.86
CA SER A 207 -3.49 -18.12 6.75
C SER A 207 -5.00 -17.87 6.79
N GLU A 208 -5.77 -18.70 6.08
CA GLU A 208 -7.24 -18.65 6.07
C GLU A 208 -7.79 -18.58 7.52
N ASP A 209 -7.17 -19.32 8.44
CA ASP A 209 -7.46 -19.28 9.89
C ASP A 209 -7.27 -17.89 10.52
N VAL A 210 -6.18 -17.20 10.19
CA VAL A 210 -5.86 -15.88 10.75
C VAL A 210 -6.79 -14.80 10.18
N GLN A 211 -7.19 -14.96 8.91
CA GLN A 211 -8.16 -14.08 8.28
C GLN A 211 -9.56 -14.24 8.91
N GLU A 212 -9.99 -15.48 9.16
CA GLU A 212 -11.24 -15.75 9.88
C GLU A 212 -11.21 -15.18 11.30
N GLU A 213 -10.12 -15.37 12.04
CA GLU A 213 -9.99 -14.87 13.40
C GLU A 213 -10.02 -13.34 13.47
N MET A 214 -9.36 -12.66 12.52
CA MET A 214 -9.40 -11.20 12.42
C MET A 214 -10.80 -10.69 12.07
N ASN A 215 -11.52 -11.37 11.17
CA ASN A 215 -12.89 -11.03 10.82
C ASN A 215 -13.83 -11.22 12.02
N ARG A 216 -13.69 -12.31 12.77
CA ARG A 216 -14.46 -12.53 14.02
C ARG A 216 -14.19 -11.44 15.05
N TYR A 217 -12.93 -11.03 15.22
CA TYR A 217 -12.57 -9.95 16.14
C TYR A 217 -13.21 -8.61 15.72
N LYS A 218 -13.15 -8.27 14.42
CA LYS A 218 -13.80 -7.05 13.89
C LYS A 218 -15.31 -7.08 14.16
N SER A 219 -15.99 -8.18 13.82
CA SER A 219 -17.41 -8.35 14.09
C SER A 219 -17.75 -8.20 15.57
N TYR A 220 -16.93 -8.76 16.47
CA TYR A 220 -17.11 -8.61 17.91
C TYR A 220 -17.00 -7.15 18.37
N ILE A 221 -16.01 -6.40 17.87
CA ILE A 221 -15.85 -4.98 18.20
C ILE A 221 -17.04 -4.17 17.69
N ASP A 222 -17.52 -4.45 16.48
CA ASP A 222 -18.67 -3.74 15.90
C ASP A 222 -19.97 -4.07 16.64
N GLU A 223 -20.19 -5.33 17.00
CA GLU A 223 -21.31 -5.77 17.84
C GLU A 223 -21.26 -5.10 19.22
N SER A 224 -20.07 -5.03 19.83
CA SER A 224 -19.88 -4.38 21.13
C SER A 224 -20.19 -2.88 21.07
N LYS A 225 -19.70 -2.18 20.04
CA LYS A 225 -20.01 -0.77 19.81
C LYS A 225 -21.50 -0.55 19.60
N ASN A 226 -22.16 -1.36 18.77
CA ASN A 226 -23.60 -1.26 18.54
C ASN A 226 -24.38 -1.51 19.84
N ALA A 227 -24.03 -2.53 20.61
CA ALA A 227 -24.67 -2.81 21.90
C ALA A 227 -24.49 -1.63 22.90
N GLN A 228 -23.30 -1.02 22.92
CA GLN A 228 -23.03 0.16 23.74
C GLN A 228 -23.87 1.36 23.29
N GLU A 229 -23.96 1.63 21.99
CA GLU A 229 -24.80 2.70 21.43
C GLU A 229 -26.29 2.49 21.73
N GLN A 230 -26.79 1.27 21.56
CA GLN A 230 -28.18 0.92 21.91
C GLN A 230 -28.45 1.13 23.39
N THR A 231 -27.52 0.73 24.26
CA THR A 231 -27.65 0.94 25.71
C THR A 231 -27.65 2.43 26.05
N LYS A 232 -26.78 3.22 25.43
CA LYS A 232 -26.74 4.67 25.57
C LYS A 232 -28.05 5.31 25.11
N LYS A 233 -28.57 4.94 23.93
CA LYS A 233 -29.85 5.42 23.41
C LYS A 233 -31.01 5.11 24.37
N ARG A 234 -31.07 3.91 24.94
CA ARG A 234 -32.09 3.54 25.94
C ARG A 234 -31.97 4.36 27.22
N TYR A 235 -30.74 4.57 27.68
CA TYR A 235 -30.46 5.40 28.85
C TYR A 235 -30.89 6.86 28.61
N ASP A 236 -30.48 7.44 27.49
CA ASP A 236 -30.82 8.82 27.12
C ASP A 236 -32.35 8.98 26.97
N TYR A 237 -33.02 8.01 26.33
CA TYR A 237 -34.48 7.97 26.22
C TYR A 237 -35.17 7.89 27.58
N PHE A 238 -34.70 7.03 28.48
CA PHE A 238 -35.22 6.93 29.83
C PHE A 238 -35.06 8.25 30.57
N LEU A 239 -33.87 8.85 30.54
CA LEU A 239 -33.58 10.12 31.20
C LEU A 239 -34.49 11.25 30.69
N GLN A 240 -34.67 11.32 29.36
CA GLN A 240 -35.58 12.27 28.73
C GLN A 240 -37.03 12.07 29.20
N LYS A 241 -37.53 10.83 29.19
CA LYS A 241 -38.90 10.54 29.62
C LYS A 241 -39.12 10.75 31.11
N THR A 242 -38.14 10.44 31.95
CA THR A 242 -38.19 10.75 33.38
C THR A 242 -38.25 12.25 33.60
N ASN A 243 -37.42 13.04 32.93
CA ASN A 243 -37.46 14.50 33.04
C ASN A 243 -38.76 15.10 32.48
N GLU A 244 -39.38 14.49 31.48
CA GLU A 244 -40.67 14.92 30.93
C GLU A 244 -41.82 14.72 31.94
N VAL A 245 -41.85 13.58 32.64
CA VAL A 245 -42.94 13.20 33.56
C VAL A 245 -42.72 13.71 34.98
N PHE A 246 -41.47 13.73 35.45
CA PHE A 246 -41.06 14.14 36.80
C PHE A 246 -40.33 15.49 36.74
N ASN A 247 -40.95 16.47 36.08
CA ASN A 247 -40.48 17.85 36.10
C ASN A 247 -40.98 18.57 37.38
N ASP A 248 -40.55 19.82 37.59
CA ASP A 248 -40.93 20.62 38.76
C ASP A 248 -42.45 20.88 38.89
N GLU A 249 -43.23 20.61 37.84
CA GLU A 249 -44.70 20.68 37.84
C GLU A 249 -45.37 19.36 38.28
N PHE A 250 -44.61 18.28 38.43
CA PHE A 250 -45.12 16.98 38.87
C PHE A 250 -45.51 17.02 40.35
N LYS A 251 -46.82 17.04 40.62
CA LYS A 251 -47.39 17.16 41.97
C LYS A 251 -47.42 15.85 42.78
N GLY A 252 -46.78 14.80 42.28
CA GLY A 252 -46.88 13.47 42.87
C GLY A 252 -48.16 12.74 42.46
N PHE A 253 -48.33 11.53 43.00
CA PHE A 253 -49.55 10.74 42.81
C PHE A 253 -50.48 11.03 43.99
N GLU A 254 -51.67 11.58 43.73
CA GLU A 254 -52.73 11.69 44.74
C GLU A 254 -53.45 10.34 44.85
N PHE A 255 -53.62 9.84 46.08
CA PHE A 255 -54.36 8.60 46.34
C PHE A 255 -55.56 8.87 47.25
N GLU A 256 -56.73 8.31 46.91
CA GLU A 256 -57.87 8.31 47.81
C GLU A 256 -57.90 7.00 48.60
N VAL A 257 -57.68 7.07 49.91
CA VAL A 257 -57.82 5.92 50.83
C VAL A 257 -58.97 6.20 51.78
N GLY A 258 -60.06 5.43 51.64
CA GLY A 258 -61.21 5.51 52.55
C GLY A 258 -61.95 6.85 52.51
N GLY A 259 -61.94 7.56 51.37
CA GLY A 259 -62.68 8.81 51.18
C GLY A 259 -61.93 10.09 51.58
N ASN A 260 -60.65 9.99 51.95
CA ASN A 260 -59.77 11.14 52.11
C ASN A 260 -58.61 11.06 51.10
N LYS A 261 -58.33 12.18 50.41
CA LYS A 261 -57.15 12.35 49.56
C LYS A 261 -55.89 12.45 50.43
N VAL A 262 -54.86 11.67 50.08
CA VAL A 262 -53.50 11.75 50.65
C VAL A 262 -52.50 11.91 49.51
#